data_AF-A0A7C5TQ27-F1
#
_entry.id   AF-A0A7C5TQ27-F1
#
_cell.length_a   1.000
_cell.length_b   1.000
_cell.length_c   1.000
_cell.angle_alpha   90.00
_cell.angle_beta   90.00
_cell.angle_gamma   90.00
#
_symmetry.space_group_name_H-M   'P 1'
#
loop_
_entity.id
_entity.type
_entity.pdbx_description
1 polymer ?
#
loop_
_entity_poly.entity_id
_entity_poly.type
_entity_poly.pdbx_seq_one_letter_code
_entity_poly.pdbx_strand_id
1 'polypeptide(L)'
;MTYGWAILVVMIVGIVMWQLGIFNPGSATAMNMQGFGAVKPQLAACGLGADGAFQCAFLNAAGTPITITQVKTKLEGQELSQTVGGGAVSPNQHLVVTDAIAGLPTAGKNPGDSFSLAIEVTYEIDLGGEPVVRKSSGKVTGPLE
;
A
#
# COMPACT_ATOMS: atom_id res chain seq x y z
N MET A 1 -51.59 16.77 9.33
CA MET A 1 -50.28 17.28 8.88
C MET A 1 -49.43 16.10 8.47
N THR A 2 -49.45 15.74 7.20
CA THR A 2 -48.73 14.57 6.69
C THR A 2 -47.23 14.89 6.64
N TYR A 3 -46.40 13.99 7.17
CA TYR A 3 -44.94 14.14 7.26
C TYR A 3 -44.22 14.08 5.89
N GLY A 4 -44.97 14.11 4.78
CA GLY A 4 -44.42 14.03 3.42
C GLY A 4 -43.47 15.18 3.06
N TRP A 5 -43.63 16.34 3.69
CA TRP A 5 -42.67 17.44 3.52
C TRP A 5 -41.35 17.17 4.25
N ALA A 6 -41.40 16.51 5.41
CA ALA A 6 -40.22 16.23 6.22
C ALA A 6 -39.33 15.18 5.56
N ILE A 7 -39.92 14.13 4.98
CA ILE A 7 -39.14 13.09 4.27
C ILE A 7 -38.44 13.66 3.02
N LEU A 8 -39.08 14.60 2.32
CA LEU A 8 -38.51 15.24 1.12
C LEU A 8 -37.27 16.07 1.48
N VAL A 9 -37.32 16.83 2.58
CA VAL A 9 -36.18 17.61 3.07
C VAL A 9 -35.00 16.70 3.43
N VAL A 10 -35.24 15.60 4.14
CA VAL A 10 -34.17 14.66 4.53
C VAL A 10 -33.49 14.03 3.31
N MET A 11 -34.26 13.64 2.29
CA MET A 11 -33.71 13.06 1.05
C MET A 11 -32.84 14.06 0.28
N ILE A 12 -33.28 15.32 0.15
CA ILE A 12 -32.50 16.36 -0.52
C ILE A 12 -31.19 16.61 0.24
N VAL A 13 -31.24 16.75 1.56
CA VAL A 13 -30.04 16.96 2.38
C VAL A 13 -29.08 15.77 2.25
N GLY A 14 -29.60 14.53 2.25
CA GLY A 14 -28.80 13.33 2.02
C GLY A 14 -28.07 13.33 0.67
N ILE A 15 -28.77 13.69 -0.42
CA ILE A 15 -28.18 13.79 -1.76
C ILE A 15 -27.14 14.92 -1.83
N VAL A 16 -27.42 16.08 -1.23
CA VAL A 16 -26.48 17.21 -1.20
C VAL A 16 -25.24 16.86 -0.40
N MET A 17 -25.37 16.22 0.77
CA MET A 17 -24.23 15.77 1.57
C MET A 17 -23.42 14.67 0.86
N TRP A 18 -24.07 13.82 0.04
CA TRP A 18 -23.39 12.87 -0.84
C TRP A 18 -22.62 13.57 -1.97
N GLN A 19 -23.25 14.53 -2.66
CA GLN A 19 -22.61 15.32 -3.74
C GLN A 19 -21.47 16.19 -3.25
N LEU A 20 -21.56 16.70 -2.01
CA LEU A 20 -20.48 17.42 -1.34
C LEU A 20 -19.37 16.50 -0.81
N GLY A 21 -19.50 15.18 -0.97
CA GLY A 21 -18.48 14.21 -0.55
C GLY A 21 -18.35 14.05 0.96
N ILE A 22 -19.30 14.53 1.77
CA ILE A 22 -19.30 14.35 3.24
C ILE A 22 -19.39 12.86 3.59
N PHE A 23 -20.10 12.10 2.78
CA PHE A 23 -20.14 10.64 2.83
C PHE A 23 -19.30 10.01 1.72
N ASN A 24 -18.11 10.55 1.47
CA ASN A 24 -17.14 9.86 0.61
C ASN A 24 -16.19 9.03 1.50
N PRO A 25 -16.52 7.75 1.80
CA PRO A 25 -15.59 6.87 2.50
C PRO A 25 -14.29 6.60 1.71
N GLY A 26 -14.13 7.15 0.49
CA GLY A 26 -12.97 6.98 -0.38
C GLY A 26 -12.05 8.20 -0.57
N SER A 27 -12.51 9.46 -0.46
CA SER A 27 -11.71 10.62 -0.95
C SER A 27 -10.47 10.99 -0.15
N ALA A 28 -10.26 10.37 1.02
CA ALA A 28 -9.04 10.59 1.79
C ALA A 28 -8.79 9.36 2.67
N THR A 29 -8.65 8.19 2.05
CA THR A 29 -8.02 7.08 2.77
C THR A 29 -6.56 7.45 2.95
N ALA A 30 -6.18 7.95 4.14
CA ALA A 30 -4.78 8.13 4.47
C ALA A 30 -4.03 6.81 4.22
N MET A 31 -2.81 6.92 3.71
CA MET A 31 -1.92 5.77 3.52
C MET A 31 -1.85 4.95 4.82
N ASN A 32 -2.09 3.65 4.72
CA ASN A 32 -2.15 2.72 5.85
C ASN A 32 -1.52 1.38 5.47
N MET A 33 -0.97 0.66 6.45
CA MET A 33 -0.37 -0.66 6.30
C MET A 33 -0.84 -1.62 7.38
N GLN A 34 -1.02 -2.90 7.02
CA GLN A 34 -1.43 -3.96 7.96
C GLN A 34 -0.74 -5.29 7.64
N GLY A 35 -0.47 -6.10 8.66
CA GLY A 35 0.03 -7.47 8.52
C GLY A 35 1.54 -7.65 8.46
N PHE A 36 2.32 -6.57 8.33
CA PHE A 36 3.77 -6.64 8.24
C PHE A 36 4.44 -6.97 9.58
N GLY A 37 5.42 -7.88 9.53
CA GLY A 37 6.20 -8.33 10.67
C GLY A 37 7.57 -7.65 10.73
N ALA A 38 8.60 -8.40 10.34
CA ALA A 38 10.00 -8.00 10.42
C ALA A 38 10.43 -6.94 9.39
N VAL A 39 9.72 -6.83 8.26
CA VAL A 39 9.98 -5.81 7.24
C VAL A 39 8.70 -5.03 7.02
N LYS A 40 8.76 -3.71 7.20
CA LYS A 40 7.56 -2.84 7.16
C LYS A 40 7.72 -1.78 6.09
N PRO A 41 6.69 -1.49 5.28
CA PRO A 41 6.75 -0.37 4.35
C PRO A 41 6.76 0.97 5.11
N GLN A 42 7.50 1.94 4.60
CA GLN A 42 7.51 3.31 5.11
C GLN A 42 6.45 4.12 4.35
N LEU A 43 5.28 4.29 4.95
CA LEU A 43 4.10 4.88 4.30
C LEU A 43 4.37 6.24 3.65
N ALA A 44 5.25 7.07 4.23
CA ALA A 44 5.61 8.38 3.67
C ALA A 44 6.41 8.30 2.36
N ALA A 45 6.94 7.14 2.03
CA ALA A 45 7.74 6.88 0.83
C ALA A 45 7.10 5.79 -0.04
N CYS A 46 5.81 5.48 0.17
CA CYS A 46 5.08 4.50 -0.63
C CYS A 46 3.94 5.20 -1.38
N GLY A 47 3.76 4.85 -2.65
CA GLY A 47 2.78 5.46 -3.53
C GLY A 47 2.50 4.55 -4.73
N LEU A 48 1.27 4.62 -5.24
CA LEU A 48 0.86 3.96 -6.48
C LEU A 48 0.37 5.03 -7.45
N GLY A 49 1.12 5.25 -8.52
CA GLY A 49 0.73 6.18 -9.57
C GLY A 49 -0.41 5.65 -10.43
N ALA A 50 -1.15 6.57 -11.06
CA ALA A 50 -2.18 6.24 -12.04
C ALA A 50 -1.66 5.42 -13.24
N ASP A 51 -0.36 5.49 -13.52
CA ASP A 51 0.35 4.69 -14.53
C ASP A 51 0.61 3.23 -14.10
N GLY A 52 0.26 2.87 -12.87
CA GLY A 52 0.47 1.53 -12.33
C GLY A 52 1.89 1.29 -11.84
N ALA A 53 2.67 2.36 -11.64
CA ALA A 53 3.99 2.29 -11.01
C ALA A 53 3.84 2.37 -9.48
N PHE A 54 4.24 1.32 -8.78
CA PHE A 54 4.32 1.31 -7.32
C PHE A 54 5.76 1.54 -6.86
N GLN A 55 5.96 2.54 -6.01
CA GLN A 55 7.22 2.81 -5.33
C GLN A 55 7.02 2.71 -3.82
N CYS A 56 8.00 2.18 -3.10
CA CYS A 56 7.94 2.05 -1.64
C CYS A 56 9.34 1.90 -1.04
N ALA A 57 9.56 2.47 0.15
CA ALA A 57 10.72 2.16 0.97
C ALA A 57 10.33 1.16 2.07
N PHE A 58 11.27 0.32 2.49
CA PHE A 58 11.04 -0.71 3.51
C PHE A 58 11.99 -0.51 4.70
N LEU A 59 11.42 -0.47 5.90
CA LEU A 59 12.12 -0.44 7.17
C LEU A 59 12.47 -1.87 7.61
N ASN A 60 13.73 -2.08 7.98
CA ASN A 60 14.14 -3.30 8.69
C ASN A 60 13.76 -3.20 10.18
N ALA A 61 12.74 -3.96 10.57
CA ALA A 61 12.29 -4.13 11.96
C ALA A 61 12.60 -5.54 12.52
N ALA A 62 13.48 -6.31 11.85
CA ALA A 62 13.84 -7.68 12.23
C ALA A 62 14.77 -7.76 13.44
N GLY A 63 15.34 -6.63 13.89
CA GLY A 63 16.32 -6.56 14.98
C GLY A 63 17.71 -7.09 14.62
N THR A 64 17.89 -7.59 13.39
CA THR A 64 19.17 -8.09 12.84
C THR A 64 19.36 -7.55 11.41
N PRO A 65 20.58 -7.49 10.89
CA PRO A 65 20.80 -7.14 9.49
C PRO A 65 20.07 -8.11 8.56
N ILE A 66 19.40 -7.59 7.54
CA ILE A 66 18.68 -8.39 6.54
C ILE A 66 19.07 -7.97 5.13
N THR A 67 18.97 -8.89 4.17
CA THR A 67 19.09 -8.57 2.75
C THR A 67 17.73 -8.77 2.09
N ILE A 68 17.12 -7.70 1.58
CA ILE A 68 15.84 -7.80 0.86
C ILE A 68 16.14 -8.21 -0.58
N THR A 69 15.61 -9.36 -1.00
CA THR A 69 15.93 -9.96 -2.30
C THR A 69 14.80 -9.82 -3.31
N GLN A 70 13.55 -9.76 -2.85
CA GLN A 70 12.40 -9.64 -3.74
C GLN A 70 11.23 -8.94 -3.06
N VAL A 71 10.54 -8.10 -3.82
CA VAL A 71 9.26 -7.51 -3.45
C VAL A 71 8.22 -7.97 -4.47
N LYS A 72 7.15 -8.57 -3.98
CA LYS A 72 5.97 -8.93 -4.78
C LYS A 72 4.80 -8.05 -4.40
N THR A 73 4.05 -7.63 -5.40
CA THR A 73 2.84 -6.85 -5.23
C THR A 73 1.68 -7.52 -5.94
N LYS A 74 0.48 -7.42 -5.35
CA LYS A 74 -0.75 -7.95 -5.91
C LYS A 74 -1.86 -6.92 -5.84
N LEU A 75 -2.42 -6.59 -7.00
CA LEU A 75 -3.58 -5.72 -7.15
C LEU A 75 -4.59 -6.40 -8.06
N GLU A 76 -5.85 -6.52 -7.61
CA GLU A 76 -6.98 -7.01 -8.42
C GLU A 76 -6.74 -8.37 -9.11
N GLY A 77 -5.94 -9.24 -8.48
CA GLY A 77 -5.65 -10.58 -8.99
C GLY A 77 -4.40 -10.67 -9.86
N GLN A 78 -3.83 -9.55 -10.30
CA GLN A 78 -2.54 -9.52 -10.99
C GLN A 78 -1.40 -9.44 -9.95
N GLU A 79 -0.39 -10.29 -10.13
CA GLU A 79 0.80 -10.34 -9.30
C GLU A 79 2.03 -9.91 -10.11
N LEU A 80 2.84 -9.04 -9.53
CA LEU A 80 4.11 -8.60 -10.09
C LEU A 80 5.21 -8.80 -9.06
N SER A 81 6.40 -9.11 -9.52
CA SER A 81 7.56 -9.34 -8.66
C SER A 81 8.76 -8.60 -9.19
N GLN A 82 9.48 -7.96 -8.29
CA GLN A 82 10.72 -7.27 -8.59
C GLN A 82 11.82 -7.81 -7.68
N THR A 83 12.91 -8.24 -8.30
CA THR A 83 14.13 -8.60 -7.58
C THR A 83 14.83 -7.32 -7.14
N VAL A 84 15.18 -7.25 -5.87
CA VAL A 84 15.88 -6.12 -5.27
C VAL A 84 17.32 -6.55 -5.02
N GLY A 85 18.27 -5.93 -5.74
CA GLY A 85 19.69 -6.25 -5.66
C GLY A 85 20.44 -5.47 -4.57
N GLY A 86 19.86 -5.38 -3.37
CA GLY A 86 20.39 -4.55 -2.28
C GLY A 86 21.45 -5.24 -1.42
N GLY A 87 22.31 -4.43 -0.78
CA GLY A 87 23.20 -4.90 0.29
C GLY A 87 22.48 -5.12 1.62
N ALA A 88 23.20 -5.61 2.63
CA ALA A 88 22.65 -5.81 3.97
C ALA A 88 22.12 -4.49 4.55
N VAL A 89 20.88 -4.50 5.01
CA VAL A 89 20.17 -3.38 5.63
C VAL A 89 20.25 -3.56 7.14
N SER A 90 20.86 -2.62 7.85
CA SER A 90 21.00 -2.72 9.31
C SER A 90 19.64 -2.54 10.01
N PRO A 91 19.49 -2.98 11.28
CA PRO A 91 18.28 -2.74 12.04
C PRO A 91 17.90 -1.25 12.05
N ASN A 92 16.60 -0.97 11.90
CA ASN A 92 16.02 0.38 11.81
C ASN A 92 16.47 1.23 10.61
N GLN A 93 17.20 0.66 9.65
CA GLN A 93 17.47 1.33 8.38
C GLN A 93 16.37 1.07 7.35
N HIS A 94 16.27 2.01 6.42
CA HIS A 94 15.34 1.94 5.30
C HIS A 94 16.08 1.51 4.04
N LEU A 95 15.48 0.60 3.28
CA LEU A 95 15.85 0.32 1.90
C LEU A 95 14.85 1.02 0.99
N VAL A 96 15.33 1.91 0.14
CA VAL A 96 14.52 2.49 -0.93
C VAL A 96 14.64 1.58 -2.14
N VAL A 97 13.51 1.05 -2.62
CA VAL A 97 13.47 0.35 -3.90
C VAL A 97 13.47 1.41 -5.00
N THR A 98 14.60 1.53 -5.71
CA THR A 98 14.83 2.59 -6.70
C THR A 98 14.02 2.40 -7.98
N ASP A 99 13.77 1.15 -8.35
CA ASP A 99 12.99 0.81 -9.52
C ASP A 99 11.52 0.62 -9.11
N ALA A 100 10.60 1.37 -9.71
CA ALA A 100 9.18 1.15 -9.45
C ALA A 100 8.72 -0.20 -10.00
N ILE A 101 7.78 -0.84 -9.31
CA ILE A 101 7.08 -2.03 -9.81
C ILE A 101 6.00 -1.53 -10.77
N ALA A 102 6.27 -1.60 -12.07
CA ALA A 102 5.39 -1.10 -13.12
C ALA A 102 4.43 -2.17 -13.65
N GLY A 103 3.26 -1.74 -14.14
CA GLY A 103 2.29 -2.58 -14.83
C GLY A 103 1.17 -3.14 -13.95
N LEU A 104 0.96 -2.56 -12.76
CA LEU A 104 -0.22 -2.88 -11.94
C LEU A 104 -1.50 -2.37 -12.63
N PRO A 105 -2.62 -3.10 -12.53
CA PRO A 105 -3.87 -2.73 -13.18
C PRO A 105 -4.50 -1.51 -12.47
N THR A 106 -4.16 -0.32 -12.95
CA THR A 106 -4.77 0.96 -12.53
C THR A 106 -5.68 1.55 -13.61
N ALA A 107 -5.90 0.82 -14.71
CA ALA A 107 -6.73 1.29 -15.82
C ALA A 107 -8.14 1.66 -15.35
N GLY A 108 -8.56 2.89 -15.65
CA GLY A 108 -9.87 3.41 -15.27
C GLY A 108 -9.97 3.97 -13.85
N LYS A 109 -8.87 3.96 -13.08
CA LYS A 109 -8.77 4.68 -11.80
C LYS A 109 -8.27 6.10 -12.03
N ASN A 110 -8.81 7.02 -11.25
CA ASN A 110 -8.38 8.41 -11.24
C ASN A 110 -7.51 8.68 -10.00
N PRO A 111 -6.61 9.68 -10.05
CA PRO A 111 -5.93 10.18 -8.85
C PRO A 111 -6.95 10.48 -7.74
N GLY A 112 -6.64 10.01 -6.53
CA GLY A 112 -7.54 10.08 -5.37
C GLY A 112 -8.44 8.85 -5.15
N ASP A 113 -8.55 7.94 -6.12
CA ASP A 113 -9.26 6.67 -5.91
C ASP A 113 -8.50 5.78 -4.91
N SER A 114 -9.22 5.09 -4.03
CA SER A 114 -8.59 4.19 -3.07
C SER A 114 -8.03 2.94 -3.75
N PHE A 115 -6.81 2.52 -3.41
CA PHE A 115 -6.25 1.23 -3.76
C PHE A 115 -6.01 0.35 -2.53
N SER A 116 -5.95 -0.97 -2.75
CA SER A 116 -5.57 -1.96 -1.75
C SER A 116 -4.58 -2.95 -2.36
N LEU A 117 -3.31 -2.76 -2.06
CA LEU A 117 -2.20 -3.52 -2.61
C LEU A 117 -1.72 -4.53 -1.57
N ALA A 118 -1.71 -5.82 -1.90
CA ALA A 118 -1.03 -6.81 -1.07
C ALA A 118 0.46 -6.84 -1.45
N ILE A 119 1.35 -6.83 -0.47
CA ILE A 119 2.80 -6.82 -0.67
C ILE A 119 3.40 -8.00 0.08
N GLU A 120 4.29 -8.74 -0.56
CA GLU A 120 5.12 -9.78 0.06
C GLU A 120 6.58 -9.42 -0.19
N VAL A 121 7.33 -9.21 0.90
CA VAL A 121 8.77 -8.95 0.87
C VAL A 121 9.50 -10.22 1.27
N THR A 122 10.36 -10.71 0.38
CA THR A 122 11.28 -11.81 0.67
C THR A 122 12.63 -11.22 1.08
N TYR A 123 13.15 -11.69 2.20
CA TYR A 123 14.40 -11.21 2.77
C TYR A 123 15.19 -12.36 3.38
N GLU A 124 16.49 -12.20 3.46
CA GLU A 124 17.43 -13.16 4.01
C GLU A 124 18.02 -12.62 5.31
N ILE A 125 18.20 -13.51 6.28
CA ILE A 125 18.93 -13.26 7.51
C ILE A 125 20.13 -14.21 7.53
N ASP A 126 21.31 -13.69 7.83
CA ASP A 126 22.49 -14.51 8.05
C ASP A 126 22.50 -15.07 9.49
N LEU A 127 22.45 -16.39 9.62
CA LEU A 127 22.53 -17.09 10.90
C LEU A 127 23.82 -17.92 10.96
N GLY A 128 24.93 -17.27 11.28
CA GLY A 128 26.21 -17.94 11.47
C GLY A 128 26.88 -18.39 10.17
N GLY A 129 26.69 -17.65 9.08
CA GLY A 129 27.25 -17.92 7.75
C GLY A 129 26.26 -18.59 6.79
N GLU A 130 25.08 -18.97 7.27
CA GLU A 130 24.03 -19.61 6.47
C GLU A 130 22.86 -18.64 6.24
N PRO A 131 22.55 -18.28 4.97
CA PRO A 131 21.45 -17.40 4.66
C PRO A 131 20.11 -18.14 4.82
N VAL A 132 19.24 -17.61 5.67
CA VAL A 132 17.88 -18.13 5.87
C VAL A 132 16.86 -17.18 5.25
N VAL A 133 16.15 -17.69 4.24
CA VAL A 133 15.09 -16.95 3.54
C VAL A 133 13.83 -16.89 4.39
N ARG A 134 13.27 -15.68 4.52
CA ARG A 134 12.04 -15.37 5.23
C ARG A 134 11.15 -14.45 4.39
N LYS A 135 9.88 -14.37 4.79
CA LYS A 135 8.87 -13.55 4.11
C LYS A 135 8.15 -12.68 5.11
N SER A 136 7.86 -11.44 4.71
CA SER A 136 6.95 -10.55 5.41
C SER A 136 5.88 -10.07 4.44
N SER A 137 4.62 -10.35 4.76
CA SER A 137 3.49 -10.03 3.89
C SER A 137 2.51 -9.11 4.59
N GLY A 138 1.91 -8.20 3.86
CA GLY A 138 0.90 -7.30 4.38
C GLY A 138 0.09 -6.63 3.28
N LYS A 139 -0.73 -5.67 3.66
CA LYS A 139 -1.48 -4.82 2.74
C LYS A 139 -1.13 -3.36 2.97
N VAL A 140 -1.00 -2.62 1.88
CA VAL A 140 -0.92 -1.16 1.87
C VAL A 140 -2.16 -0.63 1.16
N THR A 141 -2.83 0.32 1.80
CA THR A 141 -4.01 0.98 1.26
C THR A 141 -3.79 2.47 1.28
N GLY A 142 -4.26 3.18 0.27
CA GLY A 142 -4.15 4.63 0.20
C GLY A 142 -4.84 5.18 -1.04
N PRO A 143 -4.73 6.48 -1.28
CA PRO A 143 -5.22 7.10 -2.50
C PRO A 143 -4.20 6.88 -3.62
N LEU A 144 -4.70 6.69 -4.84
CA LEU A 144 -3.89 6.69 -6.06
C LEU A 144 -3.28 8.09 -6.25
N GLU A 145 -2.02 8.15 -6.67
CA GLU A 145 -1.31 9.40 -7.00
C GLU A 145 -1.47 9.80 -8.48
#